data_AF-A0A242YZ86-F1
#
_entry.id   AF-A0A242YZ86-F1
#
_cell.length_a   1.000
_cell.length_b   1.000
_cell.length_c   1.000
_cell.angle_alpha   90.00
_cell.angle_beta   90.00
_cell.angle_gamma   90.00
#
_symmetry.space_group_name_H-M   'P 1'
#
loop_
_entity.id
_entity.type
_entity.pdbx_description
1 polymer ?
#
loop_
_entity_poly.entity_id
_entity_poly.type
_entity_poly.pdbx_seq_one_letter_code
_entity_poly.pdbx_strand_id
1 'polypeptide(L)'
;MTNLNDLEAFCKVIEEMMNPRMDFNVNYNFYYDETNNTRVFKIKNGQLNFHKDKDFVLGGVGVEKGEYNEIEDAFNELRVKLKVQSNLKEIKFINVCPRGSDFLKCIHNKKIHDLLQWILERDIYIHFTVLDHLFYSIADIIESLRPNRPLFGEDNDTLKTMLNHFVYHNTEEFVQIFDNYNYPDVGLKKNKLFYNEVINCIINTKNNSVAEKDWKLDLYFYFMKYMHNPPIYLENNKKRINEEKKEKILIEEYYLLYRDRIKDFKNAFHIFDEESKVEDEFKKMEDKLIQCKYTNYQFLDSKDNILVQISDLVVGLLGKLFEFIKKIPIDFIYDTNFKISDYYSFDEHHHKGWNLLLNLVSKSIHKNEAFINLPSNKLFRAKFNKIMDLDYQEFLI
;
A
#
# COMPACT_ATOMS: atom_id res chain seq x y z
N MET A 1 -25.65 -6.81 -23.81
CA MET A 1 -24.41 -6.20 -23.29
C MET A 1 -24.77 -5.56 -21.98
N THR A 2 -24.49 -6.23 -20.86
CA THR A 2 -24.56 -5.61 -19.53
C THR A 2 -23.54 -4.47 -19.52
N ASN A 3 -23.96 -3.28 -19.13
CA ASN A 3 -23.08 -2.12 -19.10
C ASN A 3 -21.97 -2.40 -18.07
N LEU A 4 -20.70 -2.09 -18.38
CA LEU A 4 -19.58 -2.34 -17.45
C LEU A 4 -19.83 -1.65 -16.10
N ASN A 5 -20.51 -0.49 -16.14
CA ASN A 5 -20.94 0.27 -14.98
C ASN A 5 -21.95 -0.48 -14.09
N ASP A 6 -22.83 -1.32 -14.67
CA ASP A 6 -23.82 -2.09 -13.91
C ASP A 6 -23.16 -3.25 -13.16
N LEU A 7 -22.13 -3.86 -13.75
CA LEU A 7 -21.36 -4.94 -13.12
C LEU A 7 -20.51 -4.40 -11.96
N GLU A 8 -19.86 -3.25 -12.14
CA GLU A 8 -19.07 -2.61 -11.09
C GLU A 8 -19.93 -2.11 -9.93
N ALA A 9 -21.09 -1.51 -10.22
CA ALA A 9 -22.05 -1.11 -9.19
C ALA A 9 -22.56 -2.33 -8.40
N PHE A 10 -22.80 -3.45 -9.08
CA PHE A 10 -23.18 -4.71 -8.44
C PHE A 10 -22.07 -5.26 -7.55
N CYS A 11 -20.80 -5.28 -7.99
CA CYS A 11 -19.67 -5.70 -7.16
C CYS A 11 -19.54 -4.86 -5.89
N LYS A 12 -19.71 -3.54 -6.00
CA LYS A 12 -19.67 -2.64 -4.84
C LYS A 12 -20.80 -2.91 -3.84
N VAL A 13 -22.02 -3.12 -4.33
CA VAL A 13 -23.15 -3.51 -3.46
C VAL A 13 -22.86 -4.84 -2.76
N ILE A 14 -22.26 -5.81 -3.46
CA ILE A 14 -21.84 -7.06 -2.86
C ILE A 14 -20.76 -6.82 -1.78
N GLU A 15 -19.76 -5.97 -2.02
CA GLU A 15 -18.74 -5.61 -1.01
C GLU A 15 -19.35 -4.94 0.22
N GLU A 16 -20.24 -3.96 0.04
CA GLU A 16 -20.99 -3.30 1.12
C GLU A 16 -21.87 -4.29 1.90
N MET A 17 -22.50 -5.26 1.21
CA MET A 17 -23.28 -6.32 1.83
C MET A 17 -22.40 -7.36 2.56
N MET A 18 -21.19 -7.60 2.07
CA MET A 18 -20.22 -8.55 2.65
C MET A 18 -19.50 -7.96 3.86
N ASN A 19 -19.34 -6.63 3.93
CA ASN A 19 -18.79 -5.93 5.08
C ASN A 19 -19.65 -4.71 5.49
N PRO A 20 -20.63 -4.90 6.40
CA PRO A 20 -21.55 -3.84 6.80
C PRO A 20 -20.90 -2.66 7.54
N ARG A 21 -19.60 -2.73 7.85
CA ARG A 21 -18.82 -1.63 8.47
C ARG A 21 -18.10 -0.75 7.44
N MET A 22 -18.18 -1.08 6.16
CA MET A 22 -17.68 -0.26 5.05
C MET A 22 -18.81 0.62 4.51
N ASP A 23 -18.72 1.93 4.73
CA ASP A 23 -19.66 2.91 4.16
C ASP A 23 -18.94 3.76 3.10
N PHE A 24 -19.29 3.59 1.83
CA PHE A 24 -18.73 4.42 0.76
C PHE A 24 -19.55 5.68 0.48
N ASN A 25 -20.67 5.86 1.17
CA ASN A 25 -21.63 6.93 1.00
C ASN A 25 -21.49 8.01 2.09
N VAL A 26 -20.26 8.47 2.33
CA VAL A 26 -19.97 9.46 3.38
C VAL A 26 -19.90 10.89 2.86
N ASN A 27 -20.18 11.86 3.73
CA ASN A 27 -20.10 13.29 3.42
C ASN A 27 -18.83 13.92 4.01
N TYR A 28 -17.67 13.57 3.46
CA TYR A 28 -16.36 14.00 3.94
C TYR A 28 -15.63 14.89 2.94
N ASN A 29 -14.67 15.66 3.44
CA ASN A 29 -13.54 16.17 2.66
C ASN A 29 -12.31 15.33 3.02
N PHE A 30 -11.76 14.62 2.03
CA PHE A 30 -10.53 13.85 2.18
C PHE A 30 -9.36 14.62 1.62
N TYR A 31 -8.32 14.78 2.43
CA TYR A 31 -7.06 15.43 2.09
C TYR A 31 -5.99 14.36 1.89
N TYR A 32 -5.17 14.54 0.86
CA TYR A 32 -4.21 13.55 0.43
C TYR A 32 -2.80 14.10 0.28
N ASP A 33 -1.84 13.26 0.64
CA ASP A 33 -0.47 13.27 0.15
C ASP A 33 -0.05 11.81 -0.13
N GLU A 34 1.14 11.61 -0.68
CA GLU A 34 1.70 10.30 -0.97
C GLU A 34 3.13 10.10 -0.46
N THR A 35 3.52 8.84 -0.28
CA THR A 35 4.92 8.51 0.04
C THR A 35 5.79 8.40 -1.21
N ASN A 36 7.07 8.77 -1.05
CA ASN A 36 8.21 8.34 -1.88
C ASN A 36 8.22 8.81 -3.35
N ASN A 37 7.17 9.48 -3.84
CA ASN A 37 6.93 9.95 -5.22
C ASN A 37 7.58 9.01 -6.26
N THR A 38 7.36 7.70 -6.09
CA THR A 38 8.08 6.68 -6.83
C THR A 38 7.89 6.85 -8.33
N ARG A 39 6.69 7.31 -8.75
CA ARG A 39 6.21 7.58 -10.12
C ARG A 39 6.25 6.38 -11.05
N VAL A 40 7.33 5.61 -11.05
CA VAL A 40 7.56 4.36 -11.78
C VAL A 40 8.41 3.42 -10.91
N PHE A 41 7.94 2.20 -10.70
CA PHE A 41 8.73 1.12 -10.12
C PHE A 41 9.25 0.21 -11.24
N LYS A 42 10.56 -0.03 -11.27
CA LYS A 42 11.22 -0.69 -12.39
C LYS A 42 12.50 -1.39 -11.97
N ILE A 43 12.90 -2.37 -12.78
CA ILE A 43 14.26 -2.90 -12.78
C ILE A 43 15.10 -2.03 -13.70
N LYS A 44 16.22 -1.51 -13.21
CA LYS A 44 17.19 -0.75 -13.96
C LYS A 44 18.58 -1.32 -13.72
N ASN A 45 19.26 -1.72 -14.79
CA ASN A 45 20.58 -2.36 -14.69
C ASN A 45 20.59 -3.58 -13.74
N GLY A 46 19.55 -4.42 -13.78
CA GLY A 46 19.45 -5.61 -12.92
C GLY A 46 19.21 -5.31 -11.44
N GLN A 47 18.75 -4.11 -11.08
CA GLN A 47 18.41 -3.73 -9.70
C GLN A 47 17.08 -2.97 -9.63
N LEU A 48 16.37 -3.06 -8.52
CA LEU A 48 15.17 -2.24 -8.30
C LEU A 48 15.55 -0.77 -8.14
N ASN A 49 14.81 0.13 -8.77
CA ASN A 49 15.04 1.57 -8.65
C ASN A 49 14.57 2.17 -7.31
N PHE A 50 13.72 1.45 -6.57
CA PHE A 50 13.32 1.76 -5.21
C PHE A 50 13.52 0.55 -4.30
N HIS A 51 13.76 0.83 -3.01
CA HIS A 51 13.95 -0.21 -2.03
C HIS A 51 12.66 -1.02 -1.83
N LYS A 52 12.76 -2.36 -1.77
CA LYS A 52 11.61 -3.29 -1.67
C LYS A 52 10.69 -3.06 -0.45
N ASP A 53 11.23 -2.45 0.60
CA ASP A 53 10.49 -2.15 1.83
C ASP A 53 9.65 -0.86 1.72
N LYS A 54 9.94 -0.01 0.73
CA LYS A 54 9.31 1.30 0.57
C LYS A 54 8.14 1.21 -0.38
N ASP A 55 7.00 0.87 0.17
CA ASP A 55 5.73 0.83 -0.55
C ASP A 55 5.16 2.22 -0.79
N PHE A 56 4.16 2.30 -1.68
CA PHE A 56 3.45 3.54 -1.96
C PHE A 56 2.17 3.61 -1.11
N VAL A 57 2.05 4.66 -0.33
CA VAL A 57 0.84 4.99 0.44
C VAL A 57 0.29 6.28 -0.13
N LEU A 58 -0.99 6.27 -0.49
CA LEU A 58 -1.78 7.46 -0.81
C LEU A 58 -2.83 7.62 0.28
N GLY A 59 -2.90 8.77 0.92
CA GLY A 59 -3.84 8.95 2.02
C GLY A 59 -3.64 10.27 2.74
N GLY A 60 -4.14 10.36 3.96
CA GLY A 60 -4.02 11.56 4.76
C GLY A 60 -5.11 11.62 5.81
N VAL A 61 -5.74 12.79 5.93
CA VAL A 61 -6.82 13.04 6.88
C VAL A 61 -8.14 13.32 6.18
N GLY A 62 -9.24 12.97 6.84
CA GLY A 62 -10.61 13.20 6.43
C GLY A 62 -11.37 13.90 7.56
N VAL A 63 -12.17 14.90 7.18
CA VAL A 63 -13.02 15.67 8.08
C VAL A 63 -14.43 15.72 7.52
N GLU A 64 -15.44 15.77 8.38
CA GLU A 64 -16.82 15.88 7.92
C GLU A 64 -17.03 17.26 7.27
N LYS A 65 -17.85 17.34 6.22
CA LYS A 65 -18.04 18.62 5.53
C LYS A 65 -18.64 19.67 6.47
N GLY A 66 -17.95 20.80 6.62
CA GLY A 66 -18.36 21.92 7.48
C GLY A 66 -17.42 22.18 8.66
N GLU A 67 -16.53 21.23 9.00
CA GLU A 67 -15.66 21.31 10.18
C GLU A 67 -14.29 21.97 9.91
N TYR A 68 -14.00 22.36 8.67
CA TYR A 68 -12.68 22.87 8.26
C TYR A 68 -12.22 24.11 9.06
N ASN A 69 -13.10 25.09 9.24
CA ASN A 69 -12.73 26.39 9.83
C ASN A 69 -12.25 26.25 11.28
N GLU A 70 -12.90 25.39 12.07
CA GLU A 70 -12.52 25.15 13.47
C GLU A 70 -11.13 24.52 13.59
N ILE A 71 -10.77 23.68 12.62
CA ILE A 71 -9.46 23.02 12.56
C ILE A 71 -8.36 24.01 12.16
N GLU A 72 -8.66 24.91 11.22
CA GLU A 72 -7.74 25.95 10.76
C GLU A 72 -7.29 26.87 11.90
N ASP A 73 -8.23 27.35 12.71
CA ASP A 73 -7.92 28.19 13.87
C ASP A 73 -7.00 27.49 14.88
N ALA A 74 -7.25 26.20 15.12
CA ALA A 74 -6.49 25.38 16.06
C ALA A 74 -5.09 24.96 15.56
N PHE A 75 -4.79 25.12 14.27
CA PHE A 75 -3.55 24.65 13.68
C PHE A 75 -2.32 25.43 14.16
N ASN A 76 -2.48 26.73 14.46
CA ASN A 76 -1.40 27.55 15.01
C ASN A 76 -0.85 26.99 16.33
N GLU A 77 -1.73 26.43 17.17
CA GLU A 77 -1.33 25.77 18.42
C GLU A 77 -0.45 24.54 18.16
N LEU A 78 -0.80 23.75 17.13
CA LEU A 78 -0.01 22.59 16.72
C LEU A 78 1.38 23.01 16.22
N ARG A 79 1.47 24.08 15.40
CA ARG A 79 2.76 24.59 14.90
C ARG A 79 3.74 24.90 16.05
N VAL A 80 3.22 25.51 17.12
CA VAL A 80 4.00 25.82 18.33
C VAL A 80 4.46 24.54 19.03
N LYS A 81 3.56 23.56 19.22
CA LYS A 81 3.90 22.26 19.83
C LYS A 81 4.97 21.50 19.03
N LEU A 82 4.87 21.50 17.71
CA LEU A 82 5.84 20.86 16.81
C LEU A 82 7.21 21.56 16.77
N LYS A 83 7.35 22.74 17.39
CA LYS A 83 8.57 23.55 17.42
C LYS A 83 9.15 23.76 16.01
N VAL A 84 8.27 24.03 15.05
CA VAL A 84 8.66 24.36 13.68
C VAL A 84 8.99 25.85 13.61
N GLN A 85 9.95 26.23 12.76
CA GLN A 85 10.34 27.64 12.62
C GLN A 85 9.13 28.46 12.15
N SER A 86 8.88 29.61 12.79
CA SER A 86 7.69 30.44 12.56
C SER A 86 7.61 31.04 11.14
N ASN A 87 8.74 31.12 10.43
CA ASN A 87 8.82 31.59 9.05
C ASN A 87 8.56 30.47 8.01
N LEU A 88 8.40 29.22 8.44
CA LEU A 88 8.14 28.12 7.54
C LEU A 88 6.69 28.19 7.06
N LYS A 89 6.52 28.40 5.74
CA LYS A 89 5.19 28.47 5.12
C LYS A 89 4.46 27.12 5.20
N GLU A 90 5.22 26.04 5.12
CA GLU A 90 4.70 24.68 4.99
C GLU A 90 5.41 23.72 5.94
N ILE A 91 4.64 22.93 6.68
CA ILE A 91 5.18 21.86 7.53
C ILE A 91 5.13 20.56 6.76
N LYS A 92 6.30 19.91 6.62
CA LYS A 92 6.44 18.58 6.03
C LYS A 92 6.89 17.54 7.03
N PHE A 93 6.70 16.25 6.73
CA PHE A 93 7.08 15.12 7.59
C PHE A 93 8.55 15.18 7.98
N ILE A 94 9.39 15.62 7.06
CA ILE A 94 10.84 15.76 7.28
C ILE A 94 11.22 16.77 8.38
N ASN A 95 10.34 17.74 8.68
CA ASN A 95 10.56 18.70 9.75
C ASN A 95 10.31 18.10 11.14
N VAL A 96 9.55 17.00 11.19
CA VAL A 96 9.20 16.27 12.40
C VAL A 96 10.12 15.06 12.58
N CYS A 97 10.27 14.26 11.52
CA CYS A 97 11.12 13.07 11.46
C CYS A 97 12.18 13.23 10.35
N PRO A 98 13.42 13.63 10.68
CA PRO A 98 14.46 13.90 9.69
C PRO A 98 14.82 12.69 8.82
N ARG A 99 15.50 12.95 7.69
CA ARG A 99 15.92 11.92 6.73
C ARG A 99 16.73 10.84 7.44
N GLY A 100 16.40 9.57 7.17
CA GLY A 100 17.04 8.43 7.81
C GLY A 100 16.40 7.98 9.13
N SER A 101 15.34 8.66 9.60
CA SER A 101 14.52 8.15 10.71
C SER A 101 13.77 6.89 10.26
N ASP A 102 13.95 5.80 11.00
CA ASP A 102 13.14 4.60 10.93
C ASP A 102 11.87 4.76 11.79
N PHE A 103 10.96 3.79 11.69
CA PHE A 103 9.69 3.83 12.41
C PHE A 103 9.85 3.95 13.93
N LEU A 104 10.80 3.23 14.53
CA LEU A 104 11.02 3.24 15.98
C LEU A 104 11.45 4.64 16.45
N LYS A 105 12.36 5.29 15.71
CA LYS A 105 12.72 6.70 15.95
C LYS A 105 11.54 7.65 15.78
N CYS A 106 10.65 7.39 14.81
CA CYS A 106 9.45 8.20 14.62
C CYS A 106 8.50 8.10 15.83
N ILE A 107 8.15 6.89 16.28
CA ILE A 107 7.23 6.72 17.41
C ILE A 107 7.86 7.09 18.75
N HIS A 108 9.19 7.12 18.87
CA HIS A 108 9.86 7.66 20.06
C HIS A 108 9.82 9.20 20.10
N ASN A 109 9.60 9.87 18.96
CA ASN A 109 9.71 11.32 18.85
C ASN A 109 8.51 12.05 19.49
N LYS A 110 8.80 12.93 20.45
CA LYS A 110 7.78 13.74 21.13
C LYS A 110 6.92 14.58 20.18
N LYS A 111 7.48 15.10 19.08
CA LYS A 111 6.69 15.85 18.09
C LYS A 111 5.64 14.99 17.40
N ILE A 112 5.94 13.71 17.17
CA ILE A 112 4.95 12.74 16.66
C ILE A 112 3.87 12.48 17.72
N HIS A 113 4.24 12.38 19.01
CA HIS A 113 3.24 12.28 20.08
C HIS A 113 2.30 13.49 20.09
N ASP A 114 2.85 14.70 20.01
CA ASP A 114 2.08 15.94 20.02
C ASP A 114 1.14 16.04 18.79
N LEU A 115 1.60 15.59 17.62
CA LEU A 115 0.78 15.50 16.40
C LEU A 115 -0.38 14.51 16.57
N LEU A 116 -0.07 13.26 16.92
CA LEU A 116 -1.07 12.19 17.02
C LEU A 116 -2.13 12.53 18.07
N GLN A 117 -1.71 13.07 19.22
CA GLN A 117 -2.60 13.54 20.28
C GLN A 117 -3.53 14.66 19.76
N TRP A 118 -2.99 15.64 19.04
CA TRP A 118 -3.78 16.76 18.51
C TRP A 118 -4.84 16.30 17.51
N ILE A 119 -4.54 15.31 16.66
CA ILE A 119 -5.50 14.71 15.72
C ILE A 119 -6.56 13.91 16.49
N LEU A 120 -6.15 13.11 17.47
CA LEU A 120 -7.05 12.28 18.27
C LEU A 120 -8.11 13.10 19.02
N GLU A 121 -7.73 14.27 19.52
CA GLU A 121 -8.60 15.19 20.28
C GLU A 121 -9.67 15.90 19.43
N ARG A 122 -9.71 15.69 18.10
CA ARG A 122 -10.61 16.38 17.16
C ARG A 122 -11.35 15.37 16.27
N ASP A 123 -12.40 15.76 15.58
CA ASP A 123 -13.12 14.90 14.62
C ASP A 123 -12.39 14.72 13.28
N ILE A 124 -11.08 14.49 13.37
CA ILE A 124 -10.19 14.18 12.25
C ILE A 124 -9.93 12.66 12.24
N TYR A 125 -10.10 12.07 11.07
CA TYR A 125 -9.91 10.64 10.82
C TYR A 125 -8.82 10.44 9.78
N ILE A 126 -7.95 9.45 9.95
CA ILE A 126 -7.03 9.04 8.89
C ILE A 126 -7.74 8.16 7.85
N HIS A 127 -7.33 8.28 6.59
CA HIS A 127 -7.68 7.37 5.49
C HIS A 127 -6.43 7.11 4.64
N PHE A 128 -6.31 5.91 4.07
CA PHE A 128 -5.19 5.58 3.21
C PHE A 128 -5.45 4.34 2.35
N THR A 129 -4.72 4.25 1.24
CA THR A 129 -4.57 3.06 0.41
C THR A 129 -3.09 2.73 0.25
N VAL A 130 -2.75 1.45 0.37
CA VAL A 130 -1.36 0.97 0.30
C VAL A 130 -1.17 0.07 -0.91
N LEU A 131 -0.14 0.37 -1.71
CA LEU A 131 0.33 -0.45 -2.81
C LEU A 131 1.67 -1.09 -2.43
N ASP A 132 1.66 -2.39 -2.14
CA ASP A 132 2.88 -3.18 -1.95
C ASP A 132 3.58 -3.36 -3.30
N HIS A 133 4.68 -2.64 -3.50
CA HIS A 133 5.36 -2.59 -4.79
C HIS A 133 5.80 -3.97 -5.25
N LEU A 134 6.37 -4.77 -4.34
CA LEU A 134 6.91 -6.07 -4.69
C LEU A 134 5.78 -7.06 -4.98
N PHE A 135 4.78 -7.12 -4.11
CA PHE A 135 3.63 -8.01 -4.27
C PHE A 135 2.86 -7.72 -5.56
N TYR A 136 2.59 -6.44 -5.84
CA TYR A 136 1.90 -6.04 -7.07
C TYR A 136 2.73 -6.42 -8.30
N SER A 137 4.04 -6.15 -8.26
CA SER A 137 4.93 -6.39 -9.40
C SER A 137 5.07 -7.86 -9.79
N ILE A 138 4.79 -8.81 -8.90
CA ILE A 138 4.96 -10.25 -9.15
C ILE A 138 3.63 -11.01 -9.27
N ALA A 139 2.49 -10.34 -9.06
CA ALA A 139 1.17 -10.97 -9.08
C ALA A 139 0.92 -11.73 -10.40
N ASP A 140 1.33 -11.12 -11.52
CA ASP A 140 1.20 -11.67 -12.87
C ASP A 140 1.88 -13.04 -13.06
N ILE A 141 2.90 -13.37 -12.24
CA ILE A 141 3.59 -14.68 -12.27
C ILE A 141 2.62 -15.79 -11.86
N ILE A 142 1.83 -15.57 -10.81
CA ILE A 142 0.84 -16.55 -10.33
C ILE A 142 -0.41 -16.53 -11.21
N GLU A 143 -0.87 -15.34 -11.60
CA GLU A 143 -2.10 -15.18 -12.41
C GLU A 143 -1.95 -15.80 -13.80
N SER A 144 -0.76 -15.72 -14.39
CA SER A 144 -0.46 -16.31 -15.70
C SER A 144 -0.52 -17.83 -15.71
N LEU A 145 -0.34 -18.49 -14.56
CA LEU A 145 -0.42 -19.95 -14.48
C LEU A 145 -1.86 -20.45 -14.63
N ARG A 146 -2.87 -19.66 -14.25
CA ARG A 146 -4.26 -20.10 -14.28
C ARG A 146 -5.25 -18.95 -14.55
N PRO A 147 -5.30 -18.44 -15.80
CA PRO A 147 -6.08 -17.24 -16.15
C PRO A 147 -7.61 -17.44 -16.11
N ASN A 148 -8.10 -18.68 -16.21
CA ASN A 148 -9.54 -18.99 -16.30
C ASN A 148 -10.10 -19.66 -15.03
N ARG A 149 -9.67 -19.22 -13.84
CA ARG A 149 -10.22 -19.76 -12.58
C ARG A 149 -11.67 -19.28 -12.41
N PRO A 150 -12.62 -20.15 -12.02
CA PRO A 150 -13.91 -19.67 -11.53
C PRO A 150 -13.68 -18.74 -10.32
N LEU A 151 -14.56 -17.76 -10.13
CA LEU A 151 -14.56 -16.79 -9.03
C LEU A 151 -14.42 -17.41 -7.62
N PHE A 152 -14.58 -18.74 -7.49
CA PHE A 152 -14.43 -19.50 -6.26
C PHE A 152 -13.49 -20.71 -6.45
N GLY A 153 -12.41 -20.77 -5.65
CA GLY A 153 -11.33 -21.78 -5.65
C GLY A 153 -10.13 -21.24 -4.84
N GLU A 154 -9.10 -22.06 -4.57
CA GLU A 154 -7.93 -21.63 -3.75
C GLU A 154 -7.53 -20.18 -4.09
N ASP A 155 -7.39 -19.35 -3.06
CA ASP A 155 -7.22 -17.93 -3.27
C ASP A 155 -5.87 -17.64 -3.94
N ASN A 156 -5.90 -17.06 -5.14
CA ASN A 156 -4.70 -16.62 -5.85
C ASN A 156 -3.84 -15.71 -4.96
N ASP A 157 -4.47 -14.94 -4.06
CA ASP A 157 -3.75 -14.05 -3.15
C ASP A 157 -2.97 -14.81 -2.08
N THR A 158 -3.36 -16.03 -1.71
CA THR A 158 -2.55 -16.92 -0.86
C THR A 158 -1.26 -17.31 -1.59
N LEU A 159 -1.34 -17.81 -2.83
CA LEU A 159 -0.17 -18.22 -3.62
C LEU A 159 0.73 -17.03 -3.95
N LYS A 160 0.16 -15.86 -4.28
CA LYS A 160 0.91 -14.61 -4.46
C LYS A 160 1.61 -14.18 -3.19
N THR A 161 0.96 -14.33 -2.03
CA THR A 161 1.55 -14.01 -0.72
C THR A 161 2.74 -14.93 -0.42
N MET A 162 2.59 -16.23 -0.66
CA MET A 162 3.67 -17.21 -0.51
C MET A 162 4.84 -16.84 -1.44
N LEU A 163 4.59 -16.58 -2.72
CA LEU A 163 5.62 -16.17 -3.68
C LEU A 163 6.32 -14.88 -3.22
N ASN A 164 5.55 -13.87 -2.81
CA ASN A 164 6.08 -12.59 -2.33
C ASN A 164 7.00 -12.76 -1.14
N HIS A 165 6.71 -13.69 -0.21
CA HIS A 165 7.60 -13.99 0.91
C HIS A 165 9.00 -14.42 0.41
N PHE A 166 9.08 -15.40 -0.50
CA PHE A 166 10.36 -15.85 -1.03
C PHE A 166 11.06 -14.76 -1.85
N VAL A 167 10.32 -14.01 -2.68
CA VAL A 167 10.90 -12.90 -3.45
C VAL A 167 11.43 -11.79 -2.54
N TYR A 168 10.75 -11.49 -1.43
CA TYR A 168 11.17 -10.46 -0.48
C TYR A 168 12.45 -10.85 0.27
N HIS A 169 12.61 -12.13 0.61
CA HIS A 169 13.81 -12.63 1.32
C HIS A 169 15.01 -12.88 0.39
N ASN A 170 14.77 -13.15 -0.90
CA ASN A 170 15.80 -13.41 -1.92
C ASN A 170 15.77 -12.38 -3.08
N THR A 171 15.48 -11.12 -2.78
CA THR A 171 15.18 -10.10 -3.81
C THR A 171 16.27 -9.95 -4.86
N GLU A 172 17.54 -9.97 -4.48
CA GLU A 172 18.65 -9.82 -5.45
C GLU A 172 18.67 -10.96 -6.47
N GLU A 173 18.49 -12.20 -6.02
CA GLU A 173 18.48 -13.39 -6.87
C GLU A 173 17.26 -13.39 -7.81
N PHE A 174 16.07 -13.07 -7.29
CA PHE A 174 14.86 -12.96 -8.09
C PHE A 174 14.92 -11.83 -9.11
N VAL A 175 15.47 -10.67 -8.75
CA VAL A 175 15.61 -9.55 -9.69
C VAL A 175 16.58 -9.91 -10.83
N GLN A 176 17.62 -10.70 -10.57
CA GLN A 176 18.47 -11.24 -11.64
C GLN A 176 17.71 -12.18 -12.56
N ILE A 177 16.85 -13.07 -12.02
CA ILE A 177 15.97 -13.91 -12.83
C ILE A 177 15.05 -13.02 -13.68
N PHE A 178 14.39 -12.03 -13.09
CA PHE A 178 13.51 -11.10 -13.80
C PHE A 178 14.25 -10.37 -14.93
N ASP A 179 15.47 -9.92 -14.68
CA ASP A 179 16.30 -9.22 -15.66
C ASP A 179 16.71 -10.14 -16.83
N ASN A 180 17.18 -11.36 -16.53
CA ASN A 180 17.63 -12.36 -17.50
C ASN A 180 16.52 -12.85 -18.44
N TYR A 181 15.29 -12.86 -17.94
CA TYR A 181 14.12 -13.34 -18.66
C TYR A 181 13.23 -12.21 -19.22
N ASN A 182 13.67 -10.94 -19.16
CA ASN A 182 12.92 -9.78 -19.65
C ASN A 182 11.56 -9.55 -18.96
N TYR A 183 11.38 -10.01 -17.73
CA TYR A 183 10.15 -9.77 -16.97
C TYR A 183 9.86 -8.25 -16.87
N PRO A 184 8.61 -7.78 -17.11
CA PRO A 184 7.37 -8.56 -17.22
C PRO A 184 7.01 -9.08 -18.64
N ASP A 185 7.91 -8.97 -19.63
CA ASP A 185 7.73 -9.50 -20.99
C ASP A 185 8.58 -10.77 -21.21
N VAL A 186 8.24 -11.85 -20.49
CA VAL A 186 8.97 -13.12 -20.56
C VAL A 186 8.77 -13.81 -21.92
N GLY A 187 7.54 -13.74 -22.43
CA GLY A 187 7.14 -14.32 -23.70
C GLY A 187 7.03 -15.84 -23.69
N LEU A 188 6.29 -16.36 -24.69
CA LEU A 188 5.92 -17.77 -24.78
C LEU A 188 7.11 -18.74 -24.84
N LYS A 189 8.21 -18.36 -25.52
CA LYS A 189 9.36 -19.25 -25.74
C LYS A 189 10.20 -19.49 -24.48
N LYS A 190 10.24 -18.52 -23.56
CA LYS A 190 11.11 -18.57 -22.38
C LYS A 190 10.35 -18.89 -21.09
N ASN A 191 9.02 -18.92 -21.11
CA ASN A 191 8.18 -19.07 -19.91
C ASN A 191 8.56 -20.27 -19.03
N LYS A 192 8.83 -21.43 -19.62
CA LYS A 192 9.08 -22.67 -18.90
C LYS A 192 10.42 -22.61 -18.18
N LEU A 193 11.41 -22.03 -18.84
CA LEU A 193 12.74 -21.81 -18.27
C LEU A 193 12.65 -20.76 -17.15
N PHE A 194 11.90 -19.68 -17.37
CA PHE A 194 11.64 -18.67 -16.34
C PHE A 194 11.00 -19.27 -15.07
N TYR A 195 9.92 -20.05 -15.23
CA TYR A 195 9.27 -20.70 -14.09
C TYR A 195 10.19 -21.71 -13.39
N ASN A 196 10.99 -22.47 -14.14
CA ASN A 196 11.98 -23.37 -13.53
C ASN A 196 13.00 -22.62 -12.66
N GLU A 197 13.50 -21.48 -13.12
CA GLU A 197 14.43 -20.66 -12.33
C GLU A 197 13.77 -20.07 -11.09
N VAL A 198 12.52 -19.60 -11.20
CA VAL A 198 11.70 -19.17 -10.05
C VAL A 198 11.55 -20.31 -9.03
N ILE A 199 11.16 -21.51 -9.48
CA ILE A 199 11.03 -22.70 -8.62
C ILE A 199 12.35 -23.04 -7.93
N ASN A 200 13.46 -23.05 -8.69
CA ASN A 200 14.78 -23.38 -8.17
C ASN A 200 15.20 -22.39 -7.06
N CYS A 201 14.97 -21.09 -7.28
CA CYS A 201 15.23 -20.05 -6.29
C CYS A 201 14.41 -20.25 -5.00
N ILE A 202 13.10 -20.54 -5.12
CA ILE A 202 12.22 -20.86 -3.98
C ILE A 202 12.74 -22.05 -3.19
N ILE A 203 13.04 -23.17 -3.87
CA ILE A 203 13.50 -24.41 -3.22
C ILE A 203 14.81 -24.18 -2.47
N ASN A 204 15.76 -23.47 -3.08
CA ASN A 204 17.10 -23.23 -2.54
C ASN A 204 17.16 -22.17 -1.42
N THR A 205 16.07 -21.44 -1.19
CA THR A 205 15.99 -20.43 -0.12
C THR A 205 16.24 -21.08 1.26
N LYS A 206 17.06 -20.50 2.15
CA LYS A 206 17.32 -21.09 3.48
C LYS A 206 16.24 -20.66 4.48
N ASN A 207 15.22 -21.50 4.70
CA ASN A 207 14.08 -21.19 5.57
C ASN A 207 13.92 -22.23 6.69
N ASN A 208 13.56 -21.74 7.88
CA ASN A 208 13.65 -22.52 9.13
C ASN A 208 12.28 -22.80 9.77
N SER A 209 11.23 -22.04 9.46
CA SER A 209 9.90 -22.27 10.03
C SER A 209 9.17 -23.42 9.34
N VAL A 210 8.18 -24.01 10.03
CA VAL A 210 7.31 -25.07 9.46
C VAL A 210 6.49 -24.51 8.31
N ALA A 211 5.87 -23.34 8.49
CA ALA A 211 5.04 -22.68 7.47
C ALA A 211 5.81 -22.45 6.15
N GLU A 212 7.07 -21.99 6.22
CA GLU A 212 7.87 -21.77 5.01
C GLU A 212 8.18 -23.06 4.25
N LYS A 213 8.31 -24.21 4.93
CA LYS A 213 8.53 -25.50 4.27
C LYS A 213 7.28 -25.93 3.50
N ASP A 214 6.10 -25.75 4.10
CA ASP A 214 4.82 -26.07 3.47
C ASP A 214 4.59 -25.16 2.26
N TRP A 215 4.84 -23.84 2.39
CA TRP A 215 4.70 -22.88 1.28
C TRP A 215 5.58 -23.21 0.08
N LYS A 216 6.80 -23.72 0.32
CA LYS A 216 7.66 -24.18 -0.77
C LYS A 216 7.05 -25.34 -1.54
N LEU A 217 6.49 -26.32 -0.82
CA LEU A 217 5.87 -27.50 -1.42
C LEU A 217 4.62 -27.09 -2.22
N ASP A 218 3.78 -26.23 -1.64
CA ASP A 218 2.57 -25.73 -2.29
C ASP A 218 2.89 -24.99 -3.59
N LEU A 219 3.84 -24.05 -3.54
CA LEU A 219 4.30 -23.34 -4.72
C LEU A 219 4.92 -24.30 -5.75
N TYR A 220 5.77 -25.23 -5.31
CA TYR A 220 6.38 -26.22 -6.20
C TYR A 220 5.32 -27.01 -6.97
N PHE A 221 4.35 -27.62 -6.28
CA PHE A 221 3.30 -28.39 -6.93
C PHE A 221 2.41 -27.52 -7.81
N TYR A 222 2.12 -26.28 -7.38
CA TYR A 222 1.35 -25.34 -8.19
C TYR A 222 2.05 -24.98 -9.50
N PHE A 223 3.32 -24.58 -9.45
CA PHE A 223 4.11 -24.28 -10.65
C PHE A 223 4.22 -25.53 -11.54
N MET A 224 4.59 -26.69 -11.00
CA MET A 224 4.75 -27.92 -11.79
C MET A 224 3.47 -28.34 -12.51
N LYS A 225 2.31 -28.10 -11.90
CA LYS A 225 1.00 -28.42 -12.49
C LYS A 225 0.62 -27.48 -13.62
N TYR A 226 1.00 -26.21 -13.56
CA TYR A 226 0.44 -25.16 -14.41
C TYR A 226 1.45 -24.41 -15.30
N MET A 227 2.76 -24.58 -15.12
CA MET A 227 3.81 -23.89 -15.90
C MET A 227 3.78 -24.17 -17.41
N HIS A 228 3.00 -25.16 -17.84
CA HIS A 228 2.77 -25.48 -19.26
C HIS A 228 1.67 -24.63 -19.91
N ASN A 229 0.90 -23.87 -19.13
CA ASN A 229 -0.12 -22.99 -19.65
C ASN A 229 0.48 -21.75 -20.34
N PRO A 230 -0.23 -21.15 -21.31
CA PRO A 230 0.17 -19.88 -21.90
C PRO A 230 0.33 -18.79 -20.83
N PRO A 231 1.43 -18.01 -20.82
CA PRO A 231 1.73 -17.08 -19.76
C PRO A 231 1.05 -15.74 -20.03
N ILE A 232 -0.28 -15.71 -20.02
CA ILE A 232 -1.11 -14.62 -20.59
C ILE A 232 -0.70 -13.22 -20.12
N TYR A 233 -0.32 -13.06 -18.85
CA TYR A 233 0.09 -11.75 -18.30
C TYR A 233 1.60 -11.49 -18.39
N LEU A 234 2.41 -12.47 -18.83
CA LEU A 234 3.85 -12.32 -19.06
C LEU A 234 4.22 -12.22 -20.55
N GLU A 235 3.22 -12.00 -21.42
CA GLU A 235 3.40 -11.80 -22.85
C GLU A 235 2.82 -10.46 -23.31
N ASN A 236 3.32 -9.95 -24.44
CA ASN A 236 2.88 -8.68 -25.04
C ASN A 236 3.12 -7.44 -24.16
N ASN A 237 4.10 -7.51 -23.25
CA ASN A 237 4.49 -6.42 -22.36
C ASN A 237 5.69 -5.62 -22.89
N LYS A 238 6.10 -5.81 -24.14
CA LYS A 238 7.28 -5.16 -24.74
C LYS A 238 7.34 -3.64 -24.55
N LYS A 239 6.18 -2.95 -24.51
CA LYS A 239 6.10 -1.51 -24.23
C LYS A 239 6.69 -1.10 -22.86
N ARG A 240 6.75 -2.04 -21.91
CA ARG A 240 7.34 -1.86 -20.57
C ARG A 240 8.86 -2.04 -20.58
N ILE A 241 9.47 -2.40 -21.71
CA ILE A 241 10.90 -2.65 -21.84
C ILE A 241 11.55 -1.50 -22.61
N ASN A 242 12.56 -0.87 -22.01
CA ASN A 242 13.44 0.08 -22.67
C ASN A 242 14.86 -0.51 -22.71
N GLU A 243 15.23 -1.08 -23.86
CA GLU A 243 16.51 -1.75 -24.05
C GLU A 243 17.71 -0.78 -23.95
N GLU A 244 17.59 0.42 -24.53
CA GLU A 244 18.65 1.44 -24.52
C GLU A 244 18.99 1.88 -23.10
N LYS A 245 17.98 2.10 -22.26
CA LYS A 245 18.14 2.51 -20.86
C LYS A 245 18.32 1.33 -19.90
N LYS A 246 18.20 0.10 -20.40
CA LYS A 246 18.18 -1.14 -19.60
C LYS A 246 17.13 -1.08 -18.48
N GLU A 247 15.92 -0.64 -18.83
CA GLU A 247 14.81 -0.47 -17.89
C GLU A 247 13.66 -1.42 -18.22
N LYS A 248 13.10 -2.05 -17.19
CA LYS A 248 11.91 -2.90 -17.28
C LYS A 248 10.89 -2.40 -16.27
N ILE A 249 9.82 -1.77 -16.77
CA ILE A 249 8.78 -1.13 -15.97
C ILE A 249 7.89 -2.21 -15.35
N LEU A 250 7.80 -2.20 -14.03
CA LEU A 250 6.92 -3.10 -13.26
C LEU A 250 5.60 -2.41 -12.93
N ILE A 251 5.65 -1.13 -12.54
CA ILE A 251 4.48 -0.32 -12.18
C ILE A 251 4.68 1.10 -12.71
N GLU A 252 3.70 1.64 -13.42
CA GLU A 252 3.68 3.05 -13.84
C GLU A 252 2.33 3.75 -13.59
N GLU A 253 1.31 2.99 -13.22
CA GLU A 253 -0.09 3.38 -13.18
C GLU A 253 -0.57 3.81 -11.78
N TYR A 254 0.28 4.45 -10.98
CA TYR A 254 -0.05 4.93 -9.63
C TYR A 254 -1.29 5.85 -9.59
N TYR A 255 -1.56 6.59 -10.67
CA TYR A 255 -2.73 7.45 -10.82
C TYR A 255 -4.06 6.68 -10.67
N LEU A 256 -4.06 5.36 -10.89
CA LEU A 256 -5.24 4.52 -10.69
C LEU A 256 -5.69 4.53 -9.23
N LEU A 257 -4.75 4.58 -8.26
CA LEU A 257 -5.10 4.66 -6.84
C LEU A 257 -5.86 5.95 -6.51
N TYR A 258 -5.48 7.08 -7.11
CA TYR A 258 -6.17 8.36 -6.94
C TYR A 258 -7.59 8.28 -7.51
N ARG A 259 -7.70 7.78 -8.74
CA ARG A 259 -8.98 7.60 -9.43
C ARG A 259 -9.91 6.68 -8.65
N ASP A 260 -9.39 5.57 -8.16
CA ASP A 260 -10.19 4.55 -7.46
C ASP A 260 -10.73 5.13 -6.15
N ARG A 261 -9.95 5.91 -5.39
CA ARG A 261 -10.47 6.62 -4.20
C ARG A 261 -11.58 7.61 -4.52
N ILE A 262 -11.46 8.38 -5.60
CA ILE A 262 -12.50 9.32 -6.06
C ILE A 262 -13.79 8.57 -6.41
N LYS A 263 -13.65 7.43 -7.12
CA LYS A 263 -14.75 6.56 -7.51
C LYS A 263 -15.43 5.92 -6.29
N ASP A 264 -14.62 5.42 -5.35
CA ASP A 264 -15.11 4.75 -4.15
C ASP A 264 -15.98 5.70 -3.32
N PHE A 265 -15.52 6.92 -3.08
CA PHE A 265 -16.23 7.90 -2.26
C PHE A 265 -16.87 9.03 -3.06
N LYS A 266 -17.74 8.67 -4.02
CA LYS A 266 -18.41 9.61 -4.94
C LYS A 266 -19.11 10.82 -4.29
N ASN A 267 -19.50 10.72 -3.03
CA ASN A 267 -20.20 11.80 -2.29
C ASN A 267 -19.27 12.61 -1.38
N ALA A 268 -18.05 12.13 -1.15
CA ALA A 268 -16.98 12.89 -0.54
C ALA A 268 -16.33 13.81 -1.57
N PHE A 269 -15.56 14.79 -1.11
CA PHE A 269 -14.72 15.63 -1.96
C PHE A 269 -13.25 15.32 -1.69
N HIS A 270 -12.45 15.19 -2.73
CA HIS A 270 -11.05 14.75 -2.65
C HIS A 270 -10.08 15.89 -2.96
N ILE A 271 -9.13 16.11 -2.08
CA ILE A 271 -8.24 17.26 -2.10
C ILE A 271 -6.80 16.74 -2.04
N PHE A 272 -6.11 16.71 -3.18
CA PHE A 272 -4.77 16.17 -3.31
C PHE A 272 -3.70 17.27 -3.25
N ASP A 273 -2.52 16.98 -2.67
CA ASP A 273 -1.31 17.78 -2.94
C ASP A 273 -0.95 17.71 -4.44
N GLU A 274 -0.18 18.68 -4.91
CA GLU A 274 0.25 18.73 -6.31
C GLU A 274 1.16 17.54 -6.67
N GLU A 275 0.77 16.75 -7.66
CA GLU A 275 1.61 15.70 -8.23
C GLU A 275 1.44 15.65 -9.75
N SER A 276 2.36 16.36 -10.42
CA SER A 276 2.26 16.68 -11.85
C SER A 276 2.04 15.46 -12.75
N LYS A 277 2.62 14.30 -12.41
CA LYS A 277 2.45 13.09 -13.22
C LYS A 277 1.01 12.57 -13.15
N VAL A 278 0.40 12.61 -11.97
CA VAL A 278 -0.99 12.17 -11.79
C VAL A 278 -1.93 13.16 -12.47
N GLU A 279 -1.70 14.46 -12.29
CA GLU A 279 -2.47 15.50 -12.98
C GLU A 279 -2.43 15.36 -14.51
N ASP A 280 -1.26 15.06 -15.08
CA ASP A 280 -1.11 14.85 -16.52
C ASP A 280 -1.87 13.62 -17.01
N GLU A 281 -1.88 12.52 -16.24
CA GLU A 281 -2.72 11.35 -16.55
C GLU A 281 -4.20 11.66 -16.43
N PHE A 282 -4.62 12.45 -15.42
CA PHE A 282 -6.00 12.87 -15.23
C PHE A 282 -6.48 13.76 -16.38
N LYS A 283 -5.65 14.69 -16.85
CA LYS A 283 -5.93 15.52 -18.05
C LYS A 283 -6.14 14.66 -19.30
N LYS A 284 -5.33 13.61 -19.51
CA LYS A 284 -5.50 12.69 -20.66
C LYS A 284 -6.81 11.91 -20.63
N MET A 285 -7.41 11.72 -19.46
CA MET A 285 -8.66 10.98 -19.27
C MET A 285 -9.85 11.86 -18.88
N GLU A 286 -9.73 13.18 -18.98
CA GLU A 286 -10.72 14.15 -18.50
C GLU A 286 -12.12 13.87 -19.05
N ASP A 287 -12.25 13.65 -20.36
CA ASP A 287 -13.53 13.29 -21.00
C ASP A 287 -14.17 12.05 -20.37
N LYS A 288 -13.37 11.04 -20.05
CA LYS A 288 -13.83 9.80 -19.42
C LYS A 288 -14.24 10.03 -17.96
N LEU A 289 -13.47 10.83 -17.21
CA LEU A 289 -13.82 11.20 -15.83
C LEU A 289 -15.15 11.96 -15.78
N ILE A 290 -15.35 12.92 -16.69
CA ILE A 290 -16.60 13.68 -16.82
C ILE A 290 -17.77 12.76 -17.19
N GLN A 291 -17.59 11.88 -18.18
CA GLN A 291 -18.61 10.89 -18.56
C GLN A 291 -19.00 9.98 -17.39
N CYS A 292 -18.02 9.60 -16.56
CA CYS A 292 -18.22 8.83 -15.33
C CYS A 292 -18.68 9.67 -14.13
N LYS A 293 -18.84 10.99 -14.28
CA LYS A 293 -19.21 11.96 -13.23
C LYS A 293 -18.24 12.02 -12.05
N TYR A 294 -16.96 11.76 -12.28
CA TYR A 294 -15.89 11.92 -11.29
C TYR A 294 -15.41 13.37 -11.32
N THR A 295 -16.18 14.27 -10.69
CA THR A 295 -15.87 15.71 -10.63
C THR A 295 -15.65 16.21 -9.20
N ASN A 296 -15.61 15.29 -8.23
CA ASN A 296 -15.52 15.56 -6.79
C ASN A 296 -14.07 15.59 -6.30
N TYR A 297 -13.15 16.18 -7.08
CA TYR A 297 -11.75 16.28 -6.69
C TYR A 297 -11.08 17.59 -7.12
N GLN A 298 -9.97 17.93 -6.49
CA GLN A 298 -9.04 18.98 -6.91
C GLN A 298 -7.60 18.67 -6.47
N PHE A 299 -6.64 19.32 -7.11
CA PHE A 299 -5.22 19.37 -6.70
C PHE A 299 -4.90 20.80 -6.22
N LEU A 300 -4.05 20.95 -5.20
CA LEU A 300 -3.66 22.26 -4.67
C LEU A 300 -2.26 22.26 -4.04
N ASP A 301 -1.63 23.44 -3.97
CA ASP A 301 -0.35 23.62 -3.27
C ASP A 301 -0.53 23.47 -1.76
N SER A 302 0.08 22.44 -1.17
CA SER A 302 0.11 22.21 0.29
C SER A 302 0.42 23.45 1.15
N LYS A 303 1.11 24.47 0.64
CA LYS A 303 1.30 25.76 1.35
C LYS A 303 -0.01 26.46 1.73
N ASP A 304 -1.06 26.25 0.94
CA ASP A 304 -2.35 26.94 1.07
C ASP A 304 -3.41 26.08 1.78
N ASN A 305 -3.07 24.86 2.22
CA ASN A 305 -4.00 24.02 2.98
C ASN A 305 -3.34 23.22 4.09
N ILE A 306 -3.80 23.47 5.32
CA ILE A 306 -3.24 22.85 6.52
C ILE A 306 -3.51 21.34 6.63
N LEU A 307 -4.62 20.86 6.07
CA LEU A 307 -4.98 19.44 6.12
C LEU A 307 -4.21 18.62 5.09
N VAL A 308 -3.80 19.23 3.98
CA VAL A 308 -2.81 18.62 3.08
C VAL A 308 -1.45 18.52 3.79
N GLN A 309 -0.99 19.56 4.49
CA GLN A 309 0.25 19.48 5.29
C GLN A 309 0.17 18.38 6.37
N ILE A 310 -0.96 18.26 7.08
CA ILE A 310 -1.15 17.19 8.05
C ILE A 310 -1.18 15.82 7.36
N SER A 311 -1.70 15.73 6.13
CA SER A 311 -1.70 14.50 5.34
C SER A 311 -0.28 14.03 5.04
N ASP A 312 0.66 14.92 4.68
CA ASP A 312 2.10 14.57 4.55
C ASP A 312 2.64 13.95 5.86
N LEU A 313 2.36 14.59 7.01
CA LEU A 313 2.83 14.10 8.30
C LEU A 313 2.31 12.69 8.62
N VAL A 314 1.01 12.46 8.36
CA VAL A 314 0.34 11.18 8.62
C VAL A 314 0.84 10.11 7.66
N VAL A 315 0.84 10.39 6.35
CA VAL A 315 1.26 9.44 5.30
C VAL A 315 2.75 9.12 5.42
N GLY A 316 3.58 10.09 5.76
CA GLY A 316 4.99 9.88 6.07
C GLY A 316 5.20 8.91 7.23
N LEU A 317 4.41 9.05 8.31
CA LEU A 317 4.44 8.12 9.45
C LEU A 317 3.92 6.73 9.08
N LEU A 318 2.81 6.65 8.33
CA LEU A 318 2.24 5.39 7.84
C LEU A 318 3.21 4.66 6.91
N GLY A 319 3.90 5.38 6.02
CA GLY A 319 4.97 4.82 5.20
C GLY A 319 6.06 4.14 6.06
N LYS A 320 6.44 4.77 7.18
CA LYS A 320 7.37 4.15 8.15
C LYS A 320 6.77 2.94 8.87
N LEU A 321 5.49 2.99 9.24
CA LEU A 321 4.80 1.84 9.82
C LEU A 321 4.84 0.64 8.85
N PHE A 322 4.54 0.84 7.56
CA PHE A 322 4.51 -0.26 6.59
C PHE A 322 5.91 -0.78 6.23
N GLU A 323 6.92 0.11 6.15
CA GLU A 323 8.33 -0.30 6.08
C GLU A 323 8.72 -1.20 7.27
N PHE A 324 8.20 -0.90 8.46
CA PHE A 324 8.44 -1.68 9.68
C PHE A 324 7.68 -3.02 9.67
N ILE A 325 6.40 -3.02 9.30
CA ILE A 325 5.55 -4.23 9.24
C ILE A 325 6.16 -5.31 8.34
N LYS A 326 6.72 -4.93 7.18
CA LYS A 326 7.38 -5.89 6.27
C LYS A 326 8.58 -6.59 6.91
N LYS A 327 9.26 -5.95 7.86
CA LYS A 327 10.45 -6.49 8.54
C LYS A 327 10.14 -7.35 9.75
N ILE A 328 8.90 -7.32 10.24
CA ILE A 328 8.49 -8.16 11.36
C ILE A 328 8.62 -9.64 10.91
N PRO A 329 9.26 -10.53 11.71
CA PRO A 329 9.36 -11.95 11.38
C PRO A 329 7.99 -12.61 11.19
N ILE A 330 7.95 -13.69 10.43
CA ILE A 330 6.71 -14.45 10.24
C ILE A 330 6.22 -15.08 11.55
N ASP A 331 7.14 -15.39 12.48
CA ASP A 331 6.84 -15.90 13.83
C ASP A 331 5.93 -14.95 14.63
N PHE A 332 5.91 -13.64 14.30
CA PHE A 332 4.95 -12.72 14.90
C PHE A 332 3.51 -13.17 14.68
N ILE A 333 3.18 -13.86 13.60
CA ILE A 333 1.84 -14.38 13.37
C ILE A 333 1.60 -15.66 14.17
N TYR A 334 2.53 -16.62 14.10
CA TYR A 334 2.33 -17.99 14.58
C TYR A 334 2.72 -18.22 16.05
N ASP A 335 3.59 -17.41 16.64
CA ASP A 335 3.93 -17.49 18.06
C ASP A 335 3.00 -16.57 18.87
N THR A 336 2.13 -17.17 19.67
CA THR A 336 1.20 -16.45 20.56
C THR A 336 1.92 -15.68 21.66
N ASN A 337 3.17 -16.05 21.99
CA ASN A 337 3.98 -15.35 22.99
C ASN A 337 4.81 -14.22 22.39
N PHE A 338 4.81 -14.04 21.06
CA PHE A 338 5.59 -12.99 20.42
C PHE A 338 5.03 -11.62 20.81
N LYS A 339 5.85 -10.85 21.53
CA LYS A 339 5.56 -9.46 21.87
C LYS A 339 6.46 -8.53 21.07
N ILE A 340 5.84 -7.69 20.24
CA ILE A 340 6.56 -6.74 19.39
C ILE A 340 7.39 -5.74 20.22
N SER A 341 6.86 -5.33 21.38
CA SER A 341 7.56 -4.46 22.33
C SER A 341 8.84 -5.08 22.85
N ASP A 342 8.82 -6.37 23.14
CA ASP A 342 9.97 -7.08 23.73
C ASP A 342 11.02 -7.32 22.65
N TYR A 343 10.59 -7.77 21.46
CA TYR A 343 11.47 -8.03 20.33
C TYR A 343 12.23 -6.79 19.86
N TYR A 344 11.55 -5.63 19.83
CA TYR A 344 12.16 -4.35 19.42
C TYR A 344 12.57 -3.46 20.60
N SER A 345 12.52 -3.96 21.83
CA SER A 345 12.95 -3.27 23.06
C SER A 345 12.32 -1.89 23.26
N PHE A 346 10.99 -1.82 23.26
CA PHE A 346 10.26 -0.57 23.48
C PHE A 346 10.48 -0.03 24.89
N ASP A 347 10.76 1.27 24.98
CA ASP A 347 10.70 2.03 26.23
C ASP A 347 9.36 2.78 26.37
N GLU A 348 9.22 3.59 27.42
CA GLU A 348 8.01 4.37 27.69
C GLU A 348 7.63 5.32 26.53
N HIS A 349 8.62 5.91 25.87
CA HIS A 349 8.37 6.83 24.75
C HIS A 349 7.91 6.07 23.49
N HIS A 350 8.50 4.91 23.20
CA HIS A 350 8.02 4.03 22.14
C HIS A 350 6.59 3.58 22.41
N HIS A 351 6.29 3.11 23.63
CA HIS A 351 4.94 2.70 24.02
C HIS A 351 3.92 3.82 23.85
N LYS A 352 4.27 5.04 24.26
CA LYS A 352 3.38 6.20 24.08
C LYS A 352 3.08 6.46 22.61
N GLY A 353 4.10 6.56 21.76
CA GLY A 353 3.88 6.84 20.34
C GLY A 353 3.17 5.71 19.60
N TRP A 354 3.50 4.46 19.92
CA TRP A 354 2.83 3.27 19.42
C TRP A 354 1.33 3.32 19.74
N ASN A 355 0.98 3.49 21.02
CA ASN A 355 -0.42 3.52 21.46
C ASN A 355 -1.21 4.68 20.83
N LEU A 356 -0.60 5.87 20.71
CA LEU A 356 -1.24 7.01 20.04
C LEU A 356 -1.53 6.71 18.57
N LEU A 357 -0.60 6.07 17.86
CA LEU A 357 -0.80 5.70 16.46
C LEU A 357 -1.89 4.63 16.32
N LEU A 358 -1.84 3.57 17.13
CA LEU A 358 -2.86 2.53 17.11
C LEU A 358 -4.26 3.08 17.44
N ASN A 359 -4.36 3.95 18.44
CA ASN A 359 -5.63 4.60 18.77
C ASN A 359 -6.16 5.44 17.62
N LEU A 360 -5.28 6.15 16.90
CA LEU A 360 -5.69 6.98 15.76
C LEU A 360 -6.19 6.12 14.59
N VAL A 361 -5.47 5.04 14.27
CA VAL A 361 -5.90 4.10 13.23
C VAL A 361 -7.20 3.40 13.63
N SER A 362 -7.31 2.92 14.87
CA SER A 362 -8.51 2.27 15.41
C SER A 362 -9.72 3.21 15.38
N LYS A 363 -9.55 4.48 15.79
CA LYS A 363 -10.59 5.51 15.70
C LYS A 363 -11.16 5.63 14.29
N SER A 364 -10.30 5.64 13.27
CA SER A 364 -10.73 5.69 11.87
C SER A 364 -11.44 4.42 11.40
N ILE A 365 -10.94 3.25 11.77
CA ILE A 365 -11.57 1.95 11.45
C ILE A 365 -12.97 1.88 12.06
N HIS A 366 -13.11 2.27 13.34
CA HIS A 366 -14.40 2.30 14.02
C HIS A 366 -15.38 3.29 13.42
N LYS A 367 -14.88 4.42 12.88
CA LYS A 367 -15.73 5.36 12.15
C LYS A 367 -16.20 4.75 10.83
N ASN A 368 -15.30 4.15 10.07
CA ASN A 368 -15.59 3.53 8.78
C ASN A 368 -14.40 2.69 8.27
N GLU A 369 -14.60 1.38 8.10
CA GLU A 369 -13.53 0.49 7.63
C GLU A 369 -13.08 0.79 6.20
N ALA A 370 -13.92 1.43 5.38
CA ALA A 370 -13.59 1.81 4.01
C ALA A 370 -12.51 2.92 3.91
N PHE A 371 -12.20 3.59 5.04
CA PHE A 371 -11.11 4.56 5.10
C PHE A 371 -9.75 3.90 4.92
N ILE A 372 -9.64 2.59 5.16
CA ILE A 372 -8.39 1.86 5.07
C ILE A 372 -8.46 0.82 3.95
N ASN A 373 -7.55 0.93 2.99
CA ASN A 373 -7.36 -0.07 1.94
C ASN A 373 -5.95 -0.65 1.97
N LEU A 374 -5.81 -1.90 2.39
CA LEU A 374 -4.55 -2.63 2.48
C LEU A 374 -4.33 -3.50 1.23
N PRO A 375 -3.07 -3.79 0.85
CA PRO A 375 -2.79 -4.67 -0.29
C PRO A 375 -3.36 -6.07 -0.05
N SER A 376 -3.63 -6.80 -1.13
CA SER A 376 -4.07 -8.21 -1.04
C SER A 376 -2.99 -9.17 -0.51
N ASN A 377 -1.78 -8.69 -0.26
CA ASN A 377 -0.73 -9.44 0.44
C ASN A 377 -1.23 -9.84 1.83
N LYS A 378 -1.66 -11.09 1.96
CA LYS A 378 -2.33 -11.58 3.16
C LYS A 378 -1.41 -11.67 4.37
N LEU A 379 -0.11 -11.94 4.19
CA LEU A 379 0.85 -11.92 5.29
C LEU A 379 1.07 -10.48 5.80
N PHE A 380 1.06 -9.50 4.90
CA PHE A 380 1.13 -8.09 5.30
C PHE A 380 -0.12 -7.66 6.07
N ARG A 381 -1.32 -7.98 5.54
CA ARG A 381 -2.60 -7.73 6.21
C ARG A 381 -2.68 -8.42 7.57
N ALA A 382 -2.20 -9.65 7.65
CA ALA A 382 -2.12 -10.41 8.89
C ALA A 382 -1.34 -9.70 9.98
N LYS A 383 -0.13 -9.23 9.63
CA LYS A 383 0.72 -8.49 10.57
C LYS A 383 0.06 -7.19 10.99
N PHE A 384 -0.53 -6.45 10.05
CA PHE A 384 -1.28 -5.23 10.35
C PHE A 384 -2.46 -5.50 11.30
N ASN A 385 -3.31 -6.49 11.00
CA ASN A 385 -4.48 -6.81 11.81
C ASN A 385 -4.11 -7.26 13.22
N LYS A 386 -3.07 -8.09 13.37
CA LYS A 386 -2.55 -8.51 14.69
C LYS A 386 -1.98 -7.33 15.49
N ILE A 387 -1.35 -6.36 14.84
CA ILE A 387 -0.90 -5.11 15.48
C ILE A 387 -2.09 -4.27 15.96
N MET A 388 -3.15 -4.22 15.16
CA MET A 388 -4.33 -3.39 15.42
C MET A 388 -5.36 -4.04 16.34
N ASP A 389 -5.13 -5.28 16.79
CA ASP A 389 -6.08 -6.09 17.58
C ASP A 389 -7.49 -6.15 16.94
N LEU A 390 -7.53 -6.21 15.60
CA LEU A 390 -8.77 -6.34 14.85
C LEU A 390 -9.16 -7.80 14.74
N ASP A 391 -10.47 -8.08 14.62
CA ASP A 391 -10.99 -9.41 14.27
C ASP A 391 -10.21 -9.96 13.07
N TYR A 392 -9.33 -10.89 13.37
CA TYR A 392 -8.41 -11.47 12.43
C TYR A 392 -8.84 -12.93 12.28
N GLN A 393 -9.36 -13.27 11.11
CA GLN A 393 -9.19 -14.65 10.69
C GLN A 393 -7.69 -14.83 10.60
N GLU A 394 -7.14 -15.71 11.44
CA GLU A 394 -5.79 -16.22 11.27
C GLU A 394 -5.54 -16.41 9.77
N PHE A 395 -4.34 -16.08 9.29
CA PHE A 395 -3.84 -16.54 8.00
C PHE A 395 -3.71 -18.05 8.16
N LEU A 396 -4.88 -18.69 8.21
CA LEU A 396 -5.14 -20.10 8.31
C LEU A 396 -4.78 -20.60 6.93
N ILE A 397 -3.61 -21.23 6.91
CA ILE A 397 -3.28 -22.20 5.90
C ILE A 397 -4.06 -23.46 6.25
#